data_AF-A0A6J4LID3-F1
#
_entry.id   AF-A0A6J4LID3-F1
#
_cell.length_a   1.000
_cell.length_b   1.000
_cell.length_c   1.000
_cell.angle_alpha   90.00
_cell.angle_beta   90.00
_cell.angle_gamma   90.00
#
_symmetry.space_group_name_H-M   'P 1'
#
loop_
_entity.id
_entity.type
_entity.pdbx_description
1 polymer ?
#
loop_
_entity_poly.entity_id
_entity_poly.type
_entity_poly.pdbx_seq_one_letter_code
_entity_poly.pdbx_strand_id
1 'polypeptide(L)'
;MRARKPLIVAGALVAVVLMCSCGRAPDPGPEPPVAATDRRLVARATVLDDGSGPKLCLGGVMESYPPQCSGPAIDGWTWPDHGTERHGGITWGSFFVVGTYDRARFTAERVIDEEKAAASFPREPEPDFTSPCSEPPGGWRAVDPERSTARDQERVFAAAQRLRGYAGAWLDDRGGRRQDPRTSVVNVQVTVDVDAAEAELREVWGGPLCVSRAEHTEKELARIAAEVMSRPGALHASHGRGAVDLGMDYDDGTLQRELDRRYGTGLVRVHSALQPYRG
;
A
#
# COMPACT_ATOMS: atom_id res chain seq x y z
N MET A 1 -79.48 47.90 8.32
CA MET A 1 -80.17 46.95 7.43
C MET A 1 -79.30 46.68 6.21
N ARG A 2 -79.27 45.42 5.75
CA ARG A 2 -78.43 44.86 4.68
C ARG A 2 -78.56 45.62 3.35
N ALA A 3 -77.49 45.67 2.56
CA ALA A 3 -77.46 45.12 1.20
C ALA A 3 -76.03 45.15 0.62
N ARG A 4 -75.58 43.98 0.15
CA ARG A 4 -74.31 43.74 -0.54
C ARG A 4 -74.38 44.25 -1.98
N LYS A 5 -73.24 44.69 -2.53
CA LYS A 5 -72.98 44.69 -3.99
C LYS A 5 -71.60 44.07 -4.28
N PRO A 6 -71.43 43.33 -5.38
CA PRO A 6 -70.25 42.53 -5.66
C PRO A 6 -69.18 43.33 -6.40
N LEU A 7 -67.92 43.02 -6.12
CA LEU A 7 -66.73 43.51 -6.83
C LEU A 7 -66.20 42.36 -7.70
N ILE A 8 -66.05 42.59 -9.00
CA ILE A 8 -65.19 41.80 -9.89
C ILE A 8 -64.14 42.79 -10.40
N VAL A 9 -62.89 42.62 -9.95
CA VAL A 9 -61.74 43.44 -10.35
C VAL A 9 -60.92 42.66 -11.38
N ALA A 10 -60.74 43.27 -12.54
CA ALA A 10 -59.93 42.76 -13.64
C ALA A 10 -58.44 42.79 -13.28
N GLY A 11 -57.76 41.66 -13.53
CA GLY A 11 -56.34 41.46 -13.24
C GLY A 11 -55.42 42.16 -14.23
N ALA A 12 -54.46 42.90 -13.69
CA ALA A 12 -53.27 43.37 -14.40
C ALA A 12 -52.10 42.43 -14.08
N LEU A 13 -51.57 41.77 -15.11
CA LEU A 13 -50.40 40.91 -15.03
C LEU A 13 -49.15 41.80 -14.95
N VAL A 14 -48.53 41.91 -13.76
CA VAL A 14 -47.21 42.52 -13.57
C VAL A 14 -46.18 41.39 -13.52
N ALA A 15 -45.32 41.32 -14.52
CA ALA A 15 -44.18 40.39 -14.55
C ALA A 15 -43.09 40.89 -13.60
N VAL A 16 -42.96 40.24 -12.45
CA VAL A 16 -41.86 40.45 -11.49
C VAL A 16 -40.68 39.58 -11.91
N VAL A 17 -39.58 40.20 -12.33
CA VAL A 17 -38.29 39.53 -12.55
C VAL A 17 -37.62 39.33 -11.19
N LEU A 18 -37.65 38.11 -10.68
CA LEU A 18 -36.89 37.68 -9.51
C LEU A 18 -35.46 37.29 -9.95
N MET A 19 -34.47 38.15 -9.66
CA MET A 19 -33.07 37.75 -9.72
C MET A 19 -32.72 36.89 -8.50
N CYS A 20 -32.64 35.57 -8.70
CA CYS A 20 -32.03 34.65 -7.73
C CYS A 20 -30.51 34.88 -7.71
N SER A 21 -30.04 35.72 -6.79
CA SER A 21 -28.63 35.76 -6.39
C SER A 21 -28.33 34.54 -5.51
N CYS A 22 -27.76 33.48 -6.08
CA CYS A 22 -27.14 32.42 -5.29
C CYS A 22 -25.86 32.97 -4.65
N GLY A 23 -25.97 33.47 -3.41
CA GLY A 23 -24.82 33.75 -2.56
C GLY A 23 -24.09 32.44 -2.27
N ARG A 24 -22.92 32.24 -2.89
CA ARG A 24 -22.01 31.14 -2.58
C ARG A 24 -21.41 31.44 -1.21
N ALA A 25 -21.62 30.55 -0.24
CA ALA A 25 -20.87 30.59 1.02
C ALA A 25 -19.37 30.58 0.69
N PRO A 26 -18.52 31.36 1.40
CA PRO A 26 -17.08 31.23 1.25
C PRO A 26 -16.71 29.77 1.53
N ASP A 27 -15.94 29.18 0.62
CA ASP A 27 -15.31 27.88 0.88
C ASP A 27 -14.54 27.99 2.20
N PRO A 28 -14.67 27.05 3.14
CA PRO A 28 -13.72 26.96 4.23
C PRO A 28 -12.34 26.77 3.56
N GLY A 29 -11.52 27.82 3.62
CA GLY A 29 -10.16 27.76 3.10
C GLY A 29 -9.42 26.57 3.73
N PRO A 30 -8.37 26.06 3.07
CA PRO A 30 -7.58 24.97 3.64
C PRO A 30 -7.19 25.33 5.08
N GLU A 31 -7.58 24.45 6.00
CA GLU A 31 -7.20 24.54 7.41
C GLU A 31 -5.67 24.72 7.45
N PRO A 32 -5.14 25.70 8.20
CA PRO A 32 -3.69 25.91 8.27
C PRO A 32 -3.05 24.58 8.68
N PRO A 33 -1.93 24.18 8.06
CA PRO A 33 -1.27 22.94 8.41
C PRO A 33 -0.94 23.00 9.90
N VAL A 34 -1.58 22.14 10.69
CA VAL A 34 -1.16 21.88 12.07
C VAL A 34 0.31 21.51 11.97
N ALA A 35 1.18 22.33 12.57
CA ALA A 35 2.61 22.08 12.57
C ALA A 35 2.84 20.63 13.02
N ALA A 36 3.56 19.86 12.21
CA ALA A 36 3.72 18.41 12.36
C ALA A 36 4.41 18.00 13.68
N THR A 37 4.80 18.95 14.53
CA THR A 37 5.54 18.75 15.77
C THR A 37 4.67 18.33 16.96
N ASP A 38 3.35 18.56 16.92
CA ASP A 38 2.45 18.24 18.05
C ASP A 38 1.67 16.93 17.84
N ARG A 39 1.86 16.25 16.70
CA ARG A 39 1.18 14.97 16.44
C ARG A 39 1.94 13.84 17.09
N ARG A 40 1.23 13.16 18.00
CA ARG A 40 1.70 11.92 18.61
C ARG A 40 1.66 10.80 17.59
N LEU A 41 2.79 10.13 17.44
CA LEU A 41 2.96 8.95 16.60
C LEU A 41 3.19 7.72 17.48
N VAL A 42 2.88 6.56 16.93
CA VAL A 42 3.23 5.26 17.50
C VAL A 42 4.06 4.47 16.50
N ALA A 43 5.15 3.88 17.00
CA ALA A 43 6.00 2.98 16.27
C ALA A 43 5.77 1.54 16.74
N ARG A 44 5.70 0.59 15.82
CA ARG A 44 5.89 -0.84 16.11
C ARG A 44 7.29 -1.19 15.62
N ALA A 45 8.26 -1.24 16.52
CA ALA A 45 9.66 -1.32 16.12
C ALA A 45 10.52 -2.05 17.13
N THR A 46 11.63 -2.60 16.64
CA THR A 46 12.76 -2.94 17.51
C THR A 46 13.43 -1.64 17.94
N VAL A 47 13.75 -1.50 19.23
CA VAL A 47 14.69 -0.49 19.71
C VAL A 47 16.01 -1.19 19.97
N LEU A 48 17.11 -0.61 19.49
CA LEU A 48 18.44 -1.19 19.61
C LEU A 48 19.44 -0.14 20.07
N ASP A 49 20.36 -0.52 20.96
CA ASP A 49 21.49 0.27 21.40
C ASP A 49 22.75 -0.60 21.35
N ASP A 50 23.71 -0.23 20.50
CA ASP A 50 25.00 -0.88 20.34
C ASP A 50 26.14 -0.16 21.10
N GLY A 51 25.78 0.76 21.99
CA GLY A 51 26.70 1.63 22.73
C GLY A 51 26.87 3.01 22.11
N SER A 52 26.35 3.26 20.90
CA SER A 52 26.28 4.60 20.30
C SER A 52 25.03 5.40 20.71
N GLY A 53 24.14 4.78 21.48
CA GLY A 53 22.84 5.33 21.86
C GLY A 53 21.69 4.56 21.21
N PRO A 54 20.49 4.62 21.81
CA PRO A 54 19.36 3.86 21.30
C PRO A 54 18.85 4.44 19.96
N LYS A 55 18.37 3.56 19.10
CA LYS A 55 17.75 3.89 17.81
C LYS A 55 16.49 3.06 17.58
N LEU A 56 15.55 3.64 16.84
CA LEU A 56 14.28 3.03 16.51
C LEU A 56 14.39 2.34 15.13
N CYS A 57 14.40 1.02 15.11
CA CYS A 57 14.50 0.22 13.89
C CYS A 57 13.16 0.23 13.12
N LEU A 58 13.00 1.18 12.21
CA LEU A 58 11.77 1.29 11.39
C LEU A 58 11.81 0.46 10.10
N GLY A 59 13.01 0.15 9.61
CA GLY A 59 13.22 -0.69 8.42
C GLY A 59 13.37 -2.18 8.73
N GLY A 60 13.97 -2.91 7.79
CA GLY A 60 14.30 -4.32 7.99
C GLY A 60 15.27 -4.52 9.17
N VAL A 61 14.96 -5.49 10.03
CA VAL A 61 15.84 -5.97 11.11
C VAL A 61 16.47 -7.26 10.65
N MET A 62 17.80 -7.35 10.69
CA MET A 62 18.52 -8.57 10.28
C MET A 62 18.25 -9.73 11.25
N GLU A 63 18.10 -10.94 10.70
CA GLU A 63 18.01 -12.19 11.45
C GLU A 63 19.38 -12.59 12.05
N SER A 64 19.85 -11.83 13.04
CA SER A 64 21.10 -12.05 13.76
C SER A 64 20.94 -11.90 15.26
N TYR A 65 21.90 -12.41 16.03
CA TYR A 65 21.92 -12.31 17.49
C TYR A 65 23.26 -11.74 17.97
N PRO A 66 23.38 -10.42 18.23
CA PRO A 66 22.32 -9.39 18.24
C PRO A 66 21.80 -8.98 16.86
N PRO A 67 20.55 -8.46 16.75
CA PRO A 67 20.00 -7.96 15.50
C PRO A 67 20.75 -6.71 15.02
N GLN A 68 20.62 -6.39 13.73
CA GLN A 68 21.18 -5.18 13.14
C GLN A 68 20.10 -4.43 12.39
N CYS A 69 20.08 -3.11 12.54
CA CYS A 69 19.10 -2.24 11.91
C CYS A 69 19.63 -0.80 11.77
N SER A 70 18.92 -0.02 10.97
CA SER A 70 19.04 1.43 10.90
C SER A 70 17.71 2.10 11.24
N GLY A 71 17.78 3.36 11.65
CA GLY A 71 16.62 4.20 11.86
C GLY A 71 16.96 5.43 12.69
N PRO A 72 15.96 6.28 13.00
CA PRO A 72 16.19 7.51 13.74
C PRO A 72 16.69 7.22 15.16
N ALA A 73 17.55 8.11 15.66
CA ALA A 73 17.93 8.10 17.07
C ALA A 73 16.69 8.36 17.94
N ILE A 74 16.66 7.75 19.13
CA ILE A 74 15.55 7.88 20.06
C ILE A 74 15.97 8.65 21.31
N ASP A 75 15.36 9.80 21.52
CA ASP A 75 15.61 10.65 22.68
C ASP A 75 14.63 10.30 23.81
N GLY A 76 15.06 10.45 25.07
CA GLY A 76 14.21 10.16 26.24
C GLY A 76 13.94 8.66 26.50
N TRP A 77 14.65 7.76 25.82
CA TRP A 77 14.42 6.33 25.94
C TRP A 77 14.83 5.78 27.30
N THR A 78 13.96 4.97 27.89
CA THR A 78 14.23 4.17 29.08
C THR A 78 13.82 2.74 28.82
N TRP A 79 14.73 1.80 29.05
CA TRP A 79 14.49 0.38 28.81
C TRP A 79 13.44 -0.20 29.76
N PRO A 80 12.37 -0.83 29.24
CA PRO A 80 11.43 -1.58 30.07
C PRO A 80 12.07 -2.82 30.70
N ASP A 81 11.57 -3.24 31.87
CA ASP A 81 12.06 -4.43 32.58
C ASP A 81 11.80 -5.74 31.81
N HIS A 82 10.75 -5.76 30.98
CA HIS A 82 10.33 -6.90 30.17
C HIS A 82 10.59 -6.66 28.68
N GLY A 83 10.83 -7.73 27.93
CA GLY A 83 11.06 -7.66 26.48
C GLY A 83 12.43 -7.07 26.08
N THR A 84 13.29 -6.75 27.05
CA THR A 84 14.65 -6.26 26.84
C THR A 84 15.65 -7.42 26.88
N GLU A 85 16.43 -7.56 25.82
CA GLU A 85 17.54 -8.49 25.69
C GLU A 85 18.87 -7.76 25.71
N ARG A 86 19.92 -8.45 26.18
CA ARG A 86 21.28 -7.92 26.25
C ARG A 86 22.29 -8.98 25.89
N HIS A 87 23.18 -8.68 24.94
CA HIS A 87 24.29 -9.56 24.59
C HIS A 87 25.44 -8.74 23.96
N GLY A 88 26.68 -9.04 24.37
CA GLY A 88 27.86 -8.43 23.76
C GLY A 88 27.91 -6.90 23.82
N GLY A 89 27.33 -6.29 24.86
CA GLY A 89 27.24 -4.83 24.98
C GLY A 89 26.10 -4.19 24.19
N ILE A 90 25.34 -4.98 23.43
CA ILE A 90 24.17 -4.54 22.66
C ILE A 90 22.91 -4.83 23.48
N THR A 91 22.02 -3.84 23.58
CA THR A 91 20.69 -3.98 24.20
C THR A 91 19.62 -3.80 23.13
N TRP A 92 18.60 -4.67 23.09
CA TRP A 92 17.49 -4.50 22.15
C TRP A 92 16.18 -5.06 22.69
N GLY A 93 15.08 -4.73 22.05
CA GLY A 93 13.76 -5.30 22.32
C GLY A 93 12.72 -4.79 21.33
N SER A 94 11.57 -5.44 21.25
CA SER A 94 10.48 -5.05 20.36
C SER A 94 9.37 -4.37 21.16
N PHE A 95 9.03 -3.14 20.78
CA PHE A 95 8.12 -2.29 21.55
C PHE A 95 7.13 -1.54 20.67
N PHE A 96 6.02 -1.16 21.29
CA PHE A 96 5.14 -0.13 20.77
C PHE A 96 5.46 1.18 21.49
N VAL A 97 6.07 2.13 20.79
CA VAL A 97 6.56 3.38 21.39
C VAL A 97 5.75 4.56 20.90
N VAL A 98 5.18 5.32 21.83
CA VAL A 98 4.48 6.56 21.51
C VAL A 98 5.40 7.75 21.76
N GLY A 99 5.42 8.70 20.84
CA GLY A 99 6.31 9.86 20.90
C GLY A 99 6.02 10.90 19.82
N THR A 100 6.99 11.78 19.58
CA THR A 100 6.99 12.76 18.49
C THR A 100 8.18 12.52 17.56
N TYR A 101 8.07 12.98 16.31
CA TYR A 101 9.07 12.74 15.29
C TYR A 101 9.33 14.01 14.47
N ASP A 102 10.60 14.40 14.34
CA ASP A 102 11.01 15.63 13.65
C ASP A 102 11.65 15.38 12.26
N ARG A 103 11.49 14.15 11.71
CA ARG A 103 12.14 13.64 10.49
C ARG A 103 13.63 13.28 10.63
N ALA A 104 14.20 13.36 11.83
CA ALA A 104 15.57 12.90 12.09
C ALA A 104 15.67 12.07 13.39
N ARG A 105 14.92 12.47 14.42
CA ARG A 105 14.91 11.90 15.76
C ARG A 105 13.49 11.63 16.22
N PHE A 106 13.34 10.56 16.98
CA PHE A 106 12.09 10.22 17.64
C PHE A 106 12.22 10.53 19.13
N THR A 107 11.37 11.41 19.67
CA THR A 107 11.34 11.67 21.11
C THR A 107 10.36 10.70 21.75
N ALA A 108 10.88 9.70 22.48
CA ALA A 108 10.05 8.74 23.17
C ALA A 108 9.38 9.36 24.39
N GLU A 109 8.11 9.02 24.58
CA GLU A 109 7.37 9.44 25.76
C GLU A 109 6.93 8.26 26.62
N ARG A 110 6.46 7.17 25.99
CA ARG A 110 6.08 5.95 26.70
C ARG A 110 6.03 4.75 25.78
N VAL A 111 6.22 3.58 26.39
CA VAL A 111 5.87 2.28 25.78
C VAL A 111 4.41 1.96 26.11
N ILE A 112 3.70 1.37 25.16
CA ILE A 112 2.32 0.88 25.33
C ILE A 112 2.23 -0.61 25.01
N ASP A 113 1.12 -1.23 25.39
CA ASP A 113 0.78 -2.60 25.01
C ASP A 113 0.26 -2.70 23.56
N GLU A 114 0.27 -3.93 23.03
CA GLU A 114 -0.17 -4.23 21.66
C GLU A 114 -1.66 -3.90 21.44
N GLU A 115 -2.51 -4.12 22.44
CA GLU A 115 -3.95 -3.88 22.35
C GLU A 115 -4.24 -2.39 22.07
N LYS A 116 -3.60 -1.49 22.80
CA LYS A 116 -3.70 -0.03 22.56
C LYS A 116 -3.06 0.37 21.24
N ALA A 117 -1.93 -0.25 20.88
CA ALA A 117 -1.24 0.07 19.64
C ALA A 117 -2.07 -0.31 18.40
N ALA A 118 -2.80 -1.44 18.46
CA ALA A 118 -3.55 -2.00 17.34
C ALA A 118 -4.55 -1.01 16.72
N ALA A 119 -5.12 -0.09 17.51
CA ALA A 119 -6.04 0.93 17.01
C ALA A 119 -5.40 1.91 15.99
N SER A 120 -4.08 2.03 16.00
CA SER A 120 -3.31 2.95 15.15
C SER A 120 -2.74 2.29 13.89
N PHE A 121 -2.59 0.95 13.89
CA PHE A 121 -2.06 0.21 12.74
C PHE A 121 -3.21 -0.34 11.90
N PRO A 122 -3.49 0.22 10.70
CA PRO A 122 -4.51 -0.34 9.84
C PRO A 122 -4.10 -1.76 9.45
N ARG A 123 -5.08 -2.67 9.42
CA ARG A 123 -4.86 -3.98 8.82
C ARG A 123 -4.69 -3.78 7.33
N GLU A 124 -3.51 -4.11 6.82
CA GLU A 124 -3.27 -4.14 5.39
C GLU A 124 -4.20 -5.18 4.74
N PRO A 125 -4.83 -4.86 3.61
CA PRO A 125 -5.59 -5.85 2.87
C PRO A 125 -4.65 -6.97 2.45
N GLU A 126 -5.09 -8.22 2.64
CA GLU A 126 -4.35 -9.38 2.15
C GLU A 126 -4.17 -9.24 0.62
N PRO A 127 -3.00 -9.59 0.08
CA PRO A 127 -2.80 -9.54 -1.36
C PRO A 127 -3.81 -10.43 -2.09
N ASP A 128 -4.45 -9.86 -3.10
CA ASP A 128 -5.34 -10.60 -3.98
C ASP A 128 -4.51 -11.35 -5.03
N PHE A 129 -4.54 -12.69 -4.95
CA PHE A 129 -3.89 -13.59 -5.90
C PHE A 129 -4.89 -14.19 -6.89
N THR A 130 -6.17 -13.82 -6.82
CA THR A 130 -7.18 -14.39 -7.70
C THR A 130 -6.90 -14.07 -9.16
N SER A 131 -7.23 -15.03 -10.02
CA SER A 131 -7.03 -14.90 -11.46
C SER A 131 -8.01 -13.88 -12.05
N PRO A 132 -7.56 -12.83 -12.77
CA PRO A 132 -8.45 -11.80 -13.31
C PRO A 132 -9.22 -12.28 -14.55
N CYS A 133 -8.77 -13.37 -15.19
CA CYS A 133 -9.47 -14.00 -16.30
C CYS A 133 -10.75 -14.67 -15.80
N SER A 134 -11.82 -14.61 -16.61
CA SER A 134 -12.99 -15.46 -16.38
C SER A 134 -12.61 -16.94 -16.49
N GLU A 135 -13.25 -17.78 -15.67
CA GLU A 135 -12.98 -19.22 -15.70
C GLU A 135 -13.34 -19.83 -17.08
N PRO A 136 -12.44 -20.59 -17.72
CA PRO A 136 -12.69 -21.22 -19.00
C PRO A 136 -13.81 -22.28 -18.94
N PRO A 137 -14.45 -22.61 -20.07
CA PRO A 137 -15.33 -23.78 -20.16
C PRO A 137 -14.61 -25.06 -19.70
N GLY A 138 -15.21 -25.78 -18.75
CA GLY A 138 -14.58 -26.98 -18.14
C GLY A 138 -13.73 -26.70 -16.89
N GLY A 139 -13.57 -25.43 -16.54
CA GLY A 139 -12.87 -24.96 -15.35
C GLY A 139 -11.37 -24.85 -15.52
N TRP A 140 -10.69 -24.31 -14.49
CA TRP A 140 -9.24 -24.26 -14.43
C TRP A 140 -8.64 -25.66 -14.23
N ARG A 141 -8.37 -26.35 -15.33
CA ARG A 141 -7.76 -27.70 -15.38
C ARG A 141 -6.58 -27.71 -16.34
N ALA A 142 -5.60 -28.58 -16.06
CA ALA A 142 -4.52 -28.86 -16.99
C ALA A 142 -5.07 -29.42 -18.31
N VAL A 143 -4.69 -28.77 -19.42
CA VAL A 143 -4.94 -29.21 -20.79
C VAL A 143 -4.00 -30.36 -21.16
N ASP A 144 -2.75 -30.28 -20.68
CA ASP A 144 -1.74 -31.33 -20.79
C ASP A 144 -1.12 -31.61 -19.40
N PRO A 145 -1.62 -32.61 -18.67
CA PRO A 145 -1.14 -32.94 -17.32
C PRO A 145 0.32 -33.44 -17.26
N GLU A 146 0.89 -33.90 -18.37
CA GLU A 146 2.31 -34.33 -18.44
C GLU A 146 3.23 -33.12 -18.56
N ARG A 147 2.74 -32.02 -19.14
CA ARG A 147 3.41 -30.71 -19.22
C ARG A 147 2.94 -29.70 -18.15
N SER A 148 2.42 -30.22 -17.04
CA SER A 148 1.95 -29.45 -15.89
C SER A 148 2.66 -29.94 -14.62
N THR A 149 3.99 -29.93 -14.64
CA THR A 149 4.84 -30.29 -13.49
C THR A 149 5.43 -29.05 -12.83
N ALA A 150 6.03 -29.19 -11.65
CA ALA A 150 6.74 -28.09 -11.00
C ALA A 150 7.87 -27.53 -11.89
N ARG A 151 8.56 -28.42 -12.64
CA ARG A 151 9.60 -28.03 -13.59
C ARG A 151 9.03 -27.25 -14.78
N ASP A 152 7.86 -27.63 -15.28
CA ASP A 152 7.20 -26.87 -16.35
C ASP A 152 6.68 -25.53 -15.87
N GLN A 153 6.26 -25.47 -14.60
CA GLN A 153 5.85 -24.22 -13.95
C GLN A 153 7.02 -23.23 -13.88
N GLU A 154 8.20 -23.68 -13.44
CA GLU A 154 9.42 -22.86 -13.47
C GLU A 154 9.76 -22.39 -14.90
N ARG A 155 9.63 -23.28 -15.90
CA ARG A 155 9.87 -22.96 -17.31
C ARG A 155 8.91 -21.90 -17.85
N VAL A 156 7.62 -21.95 -17.50
CA VAL A 156 6.65 -20.96 -17.97
C VAL A 156 6.86 -19.60 -17.33
N PHE A 157 7.23 -19.54 -16.04
CA PHE A 157 7.62 -18.27 -15.40
C PHE A 157 8.89 -17.68 -16.05
N ALA A 158 9.87 -18.50 -16.37
CA ALA A 158 11.09 -18.06 -17.05
C ALA A 158 10.84 -17.63 -18.52
N ALA A 159 9.85 -18.23 -19.19
CA ALA A 159 9.40 -17.81 -20.52
C ALA A 159 8.63 -16.48 -20.45
N ALA A 160 7.72 -16.34 -19.48
CA ALA A 160 6.91 -15.13 -19.28
C ALA A 160 7.77 -13.86 -19.13
N GLN A 161 8.87 -13.94 -18.38
CA GLN A 161 9.79 -12.81 -18.19
C GLN A 161 10.46 -12.31 -19.49
N ARG A 162 10.46 -13.11 -20.56
CA ARG A 162 11.04 -12.75 -21.86
C ARG A 162 10.01 -12.17 -22.82
N LEU A 163 8.73 -12.25 -22.48
CA LEU A 163 7.66 -11.71 -23.30
C LEU A 163 7.83 -10.21 -23.48
N ARG A 164 7.49 -9.74 -24.68
CA ARG A 164 7.42 -8.31 -24.95
C ARG A 164 6.36 -7.68 -24.06
N GLY A 165 6.75 -6.65 -23.30
CA GLY A 165 5.83 -5.93 -22.45
C GLY A 165 5.42 -6.67 -21.16
N TYR A 166 6.20 -7.66 -20.72
CA TYR A 166 6.00 -8.36 -19.44
C TYR A 166 5.76 -7.39 -18.28
N ALA A 167 4.72 -7.68 -17.49
CA ALA A 167 4.22 -6.84 -16.40
C ALA A 167 4.11 -7.55 -15.04
N GLY A 168 4.37 -8.85 -14.99
CA GLY A 168 4.36 -9.64 -13.76
C GLY A 168 3.73 -11.01 -13.95
N ALA A 169 3.94 -11.89 -12.98
CA ALA A 169 3.34 -13.21 -12.95
C ALA A 169 3.21 -13.72 -11.51
N TRP A 170 2.18 -14.52 -11.23
CA TRP A 170 1.91 -15.12 -9.92
C TRP A 170 1.13 -16.44 -10.04
N LEU A 171 0.90 -17.10 -8.91
CA LEU A 171 0.06 -18.29 -8.81
C LEU A 171 -1.23 -17.97 -8.06
N ASP A 172 -2.33 -18.48 -8.58
CA ASP A 172 -3.60 -18.56 -7.88
C ASP A 172 -3.84 -20.03 -7.47
N ASP A 173 -3.68 -20.30 -6.17
CA ASP A 173 -3.93 -21.63 -5.60
C ASP A 173 -5.41 -21.90 -5.35
N ARG A 174 -6.29 -20.92 -5.61
CA ARG A 174 -7.75 -21.02 -5.47
C ARG A 174 -8.19 -21.50 -4.08
N GLY A 175 -7.47 -21.09 -3.05
CA GLY A 175 -7.69 -21.50 -1.65
C GLY A 175 -7.17 -22.91 -1.32
N GLY A 176 -6.38 -23.53 -2.19
CA GLY A 176 -5.67 -24.77 -1.94
C GLY A 176 -4.63 -24.61 -0.83
N ARG A 177 -4.47 -25.65 0.00
CA ARG A 177 -3.47 -25.67 1.08
C ARG A 177 -2.02 -25.85 0.59
N ARG A 178 -1.84 -26.19 -0.69
CA ARG A 178 -0.53 -26.42 -1.33
C ARG A 178 -0.64 -26.13 -2.82
N GLN A 179 0.39 -25.48 -3.36
CA GLN A 179 0.59 -25.30 -4.80
C GLN A 179 0.63 -26.65 -5.52
N ASP A 180 -0.25 -26.82 -6.49
CA ASP A 180 -0.30 -27.97 -7.38
C ASP A 180 -0.30 -27.48 -8.82
N PRO A 181 0.78 -27.70 -9.60
CA PRO A 181 0.90 -27.30 -11.00
C PRO A 181 -0.28 -27.68 -11.92
N ARG A 182 -1.10 -28.68 -11.53
CA ARG A 182 -2.26 -29.12 -12.32
C ARG A 182 -3.54 -28.36 -12.02
N THR A 183 -3.60 -27.66 -10.88
CA THR A 183 -4.81 -27.00 -10.38
C THR A 183 -4.60 -25.54 -9.99
N SER A 184 -3.37 -25.11 -9.69
CA SER A 184 -2.99 -23.70 -9.55
C SER A 184 -2.98 -23.02 -10.90
N VAL A 185 -3.47 -21.77 -10.95
CA VAL A 185 -3.47 -20.97 -12.18
C VAL A 185 -2.19 -20.15 -12.26
N VAL A 186 -1.42 -20.36 -13.33
CA VAL A 186 -0.33 -19.46 -13.68
C VAL A 186 -0.96 -18.20 -14.25
N ASN A 187 -0.74 -17.07 -13.58
CA ASN A 187 -1.18 -15.77 -14.04
C ASN A 187 0.01 -15.02 -14.62
N VAL A 188 -0.15 -14.45 -15.82
CA VAL A 188 0.85 -13.61 -16.48
C VAL A 188 0.18 -12.33 -16.95
N GLN A 189 0.83 -11.20 -16.71
CA GLN A 189 0.41 -9.91 -17.23
C GLN A 189 1.37 -9.39 -18.29
N VAL A 190 0.82 -8.84 -19.36
CA VAL A 190 1.56 -8.15 -20.43
C VAL A 190 0.86 -6.84 -20.79
N THR A 191 1.63 -5.86 -21.26
CA THR A 191 1.10 -4.56 -21.72
C THR A 191 0.65 -4.58 -23.18
N VAL A 192 1.12 -5.56 -23.96
CA VAL A 192 0.84 -5.70 -25.40
C VAL A 192 0.55 -7.16 -25.76
N ASP A 193 -0.25 -7.36 -26.82
CA ASP A 193 -0.43 -8.64 -27.52
C ASP A 193 -0.71 -9.87 -26.61
N VAL A 194 -1.77 -9.77 -25.78
CA VAL A 194 -2.20 -10.83 -24.84
C VAL A 194 -2.35 -12.20 -25.51
N ASP A 195 -3.01 -12.27 -26.66
CA ASP A 195 -3.26 -13.53 -27.37
C ASP A 195 -1.96 -14.20 -27.86
N ALA A 196 -0.99 -13.39 -28.30
CA ALA A 196 0.31 -13.88 -28.75
C ALA A 196 1.14 -14.39 -27.55
N ALA A 197 1.12 -13.65 -26.44
CA ALA A 197 1.75 -14.08 -25.19
C ALA A 197 1.16 -15.39 -24.66
N GLU A 198 -0.17 -15.55 -24.70
CA GLU A 198 -0.80 -16.80 -24.32
C GLU A 198 -0.35 -17.96 -25.23
N ALA A 199 -0.40 -17.77 -26.55
CA ALA A 199 0.02 -18.79 -27.51
C ALA A 199 1.47 -19.24 -27.26
N GLU A 200 2.40 -18.30 -27.04
CA GLU A 200 3.80 -18.59 -26.73
C GLU A 200 3.96 -19.38 -25.42
N LEU A 201 3.27 -18.99 -24.35
CA LEU A 201 3.35 -19.70 -23.07
C LEU A 201 2.74 -21.11 -23.13
N ARG A 202 1.71 -21.32 -23.97
CA ARG A 202 1.12 -22.63 -24.19
C ARG A 202 2.09 -23.62 -24.85
N GLU A 203 3.10 -23.15 -25.58
CA GLU A 203 4.16 -24.03 -26.11
C GLU A 203 5.00 -24.70 -25.00
N VAL A 204 5.02 -24.12 -23.79
CA VAL A 204 5.80 -24.64 -22.67
C VAL A 204 4.96 -25.11 -21.48
N TRP A 205 3.71 -24.67 -21.36
CA TRP A 205 2.83 -24.94 -20.21
C TRP A 205 1.51 -25.64 -20.59
N GLY A 206 1.27 -26.80 -19.97
CA GLY A 206 0.03 -27.56 -20.11
C GLY A 206 -1.05 -27.25 -19.06
N GLY A 207 -0.71 -26.49 -18.02
CA GLY A 207 -1.59 -26.29 -16.86
C GLY A 207 -2.61 -25.15 -17.03
N PRO A 208 -3.39 -24.82 -15.98
CA PRO A 208 -4.25 -23.64 -16.01
C PRO A 208 -3.41 -22.35 -16.19
N LEU A 209 -3.84 -21.46 -17.10
CA LEU A 209 -3.11 -20.25 -17.47
C LEU A 209 -4.10 -19.10 -17.69
N CYS A 210 -3.84 -17.97 -17.06
CA CYS A 210 -4.51 -16.71 -17.31
C CYS A 210 -3.47 -15.71 -17.81
N VAL A 211 -3.62 -15.23 -19.05
CA VAL A 211 -2.84 -14.09 -19.57
C VAL A 211 -3.77 -12.89 -19.63
N SER A 212 -3.36 -11.79 -19.00
CA SER A 212 -4.18 -10.58 -18.89
C SER A 212 -3.41 -9.32 -19.23
N ARG A 213 -4.14 -8.24 -19.54
CA ARG A 213 -3.53 -6.94 -19.84
C ARG A 213 -3.17 -6.21 -18.55
N ALA A 214 -2.01 -5.57 -18.53
CA ALA A 214 -1.61 -4.58 -17.54
C ALA A 214 -1.37 -3.21 -18.19
N GLU A 215 -1.38 -2.15 -17.38
CA GLU A 215 -1.11 -0.78 -17.82
C GLU A 215 0.40 -0.49 -17.89
N HIS A 216 1.17 -1.00 -16.93
CA HIS A 216 2.60 -0.74 -16.80
C HIS A 216 3.43 -2.02 -16.92
N THR A 217 4.63 -1.89 -17.48
CA THR A 217 5.58 -3.01 -17.55
C THR A 217 6.30 -3.21 -16.21
N GLU A 218 6.77 -4.42 -15.95
CA GLU A 218 7.56 -4.71 -14.74
C GLU A 218 8.82 -3.84 -14.69
N LYS A 219 9.48 -3.65 -15.84
CA LYS A 219 10.67 -2.81 -15.98
C LYS A 219 10.41 -1.33 -15.67
N GLU A 220 9.21 -0.84 -15.96
CA GLU A 220 8.80 0.52 -15.63
C GLU A 220 8.58 0.66 -14.11
N LEU A 221 7.83 -0.26 -13.51
CA LEU A 221 7.59 -0.26 -12.07
C LEU A 221 8.90 -0.42 -11.28
N ALA A 222 9.81 -1.30 -11.71
CA ALA A 222 11.12 -1.48 -11.10
C ALA A 222 11.96 -0.18 -11.13
N ARG A 223 11.86 0.60 -12.22
CA ARG A 223 12.54 1.90 -12.33
C ARG A 223 11.95 2.90 -11.35
N ILE A 224 10.62 2.98 -11.25
CA ILE A 224 9.93 3.86 -10.32
C ILE A 224 10.29 3.49 -8.88
N ALA A 225 10.26 2.19 -8.54
CA ALA A 225 10.65 1.68 -7.23
C ALA A 225 12.08 2.10 -6.85
N ALA A 226 13.04 1.94 -7.76
CA ALA A 226 14.42 2.39 -7.55
C ALA A 226 14.53 3.91 -7.37
N GLU A 227 13.75 4.69 -8.12
CA GLU A 227 13.72 6.15 -7.96
C GLU A 227 13.18 6.54 -6.59
N VAL A 228 12.04 6.02 -6.18
CA VAL A 228 11.40 6.42 -4.91
C VAL A 228 12.16 5.92 -3.69
N MET A 229 12.90 4.82 -3.79
CA MET A 229 13.77 4.32 -2.72
C MET A 229 14.92 5.30 -2.39
N SER A 230 15.29 6.18 -3.31
CA SER A 230 16.32 7.20 -3.07
C SER A 230 15.82 8.40 -2.25
N ARG A 231 14.53 8.45 -1.91
CA ARG A 231 13.95 9.54 -1.12
C ARG A 231 14.43 9.48 0.34
N PRO A 232 14.71 10.63 0.97
CA PRO A 232 15.00 10.68 2.40
C PRO A 232 13.84 10.06 3.20
N GLY A 233 14.17 9.18 4.16
CA GLY A 233 13.18 8.47 4.98
C GLY A 233 12.60 7.20 4.35
N ALA A 234 12.97 6.87 3.10
CA ALA A 234 12.58 5.60 2.50
C ALA A 234 13.26 4.41 3.20
N LEU A 235 12.46 3.41 3.55
CA LEU A 235 12.87 2.20 4.27
C LEU A 235 12.97 1.01 3.32
N HIS A 236 12.02 0.89 2.40
CA HIS A 236 12.00 -0.11 1.34
C HIS A 236 11.11 0.36 0.19
N ALA A 237 11.38 -0.16 -1.00
CA ALA A 237 10.46 -0.05 -2.14
C ALA A 237 10.35 -1.43 -2.79
N SER A 238 9.12 -1.79 -3.15
CA SER A 238 8.84 -3.02 -3.92
C SER A 238 7.85 -2.72 -5.04
N HIS A 239 7.74 -3.64 -5.98
CA HIS A 239 6.81 -3.51 -7.10
C HIS A 239 6.18 -4.85 -7.44
N GLY A 240 4.98 -4.80 -7.98
CA GLY A 240 4.22 -5.97 -8.41
C GLY A 240 2.74 -5.68 -8.51
N ARG A 241 2.00 -6.54 -9.21
CA ARG A 241 0.55 -6.41 -9.40
C ARG A 241 0.12 -5.00 -9.86
N GLY A 242 0.89 -4.41 -10.77
CA GLY A 242 0.60 -3.10 -11.36
C GLY A 242 0.92 -1.87 -10.51
N ALA A 243 1.56 -2.01 -9.35
CA ALA A 243 1.88 -0.88 -8.47
C ALA A 243 3.30 -0.97 -7.89
N VAL A 244 3.75 0.15 -7.30
CA VAL A 244 4.94 0.28 -6.46
C VAL A 244 4.49 0.55 -5.02
N ASP A 245 5.02 -0.19 -4.07
CA ASP A 245 4.83 0.05 -2.64
C ASP A 245 6.10 0.65 -2.05
N LEU A 246 5.97 1.83 -1.44
CA LEU A 246 7.05 2.59 -0.82
C LEU A 246 6.81 2.67 0.69
N GLY A 247 7.67 2.02 1.48
CA GLY A 247 7.68 2.17 2.93
C GLY A 247 8.55 3.35 3.34
N MET A 248 7.98 4.29 4.08
CA MET A 248 8.64 5.47 4.64
C MET A 248 8.69 5.38 6.17
N ASP A 249 9.63 6.08 6.79
CA ASP A 249 9.57 6.36 8.23
C ASP A 249 8.24 7.03 8.62
N TYR A 250 7.88 8.11 7.93
CA TYR A 250 6.63 8.82 8.09
C TYR A 250 6.28 9.69 6.86
N ASP A 251 5.06 9.55 6.37
CA ASP A 251 4.42 10.50 5.45
C ASP A 251 3.13 11.06 6.08
N ASP A 252 2.97 12.38 6.04
CA ASP A 252 1.74 13.09 6.44
C ASP A 252 0.71 13.17 5.28
N GLY A 253 0.95 12.39 4.22
CA GLY A 253 0.20 12.35 2.97
C GLY A 253 0.70 13.34 1.92
N THR A 254 1.69 14.19 2.24
CA THR A 254 2.28 15.10 1.24
C THR A 254 3.02 14.35 0.15
N LEU A 255 3.79 13.32 0.50
CA LEU A 255 4.51 12.49 -0.46
C LEU A 255 3.54 11.66 -1.30
N GLN A 256 2.52 11.02 -0.69
CA GLN A 256 1.49 10.30 -1.45
C GLN A 256 0.85 11.19 -2.53
N ARG A 257 0.42 12.41 -2.16
CA ARG A 257 -0.19 13.34 -3.14
C ARG A 257 0.79 13.83 -4.20
N GLU A 258 2.07 13.97 -3.88
CA GLU A 258 3.10 14.27 -4.87
C GLU A 258 3.23 13.15 -5.90
N LEU A 259 3.34 11.90 -5.43
CA LEU A 259 3.54 10.74 -6.28
C LEU A 259 2.30 10.44 -7.12
N ASP A 260 1.09 10.60 -6.58
CA ASP A 260 -0.16 10.48 -7.35
C ASP A 260 -0.23 11.49 -8.50
N ARG A 261 0.19 12.75 -8.28
CA ARG A 261 0.23 13.76 -9.35
C ARG A 261 1.26 13.43 -10.42
N ARG A 262 2.38 12.81 -10.04
CA ARG A 262 3.50 12.52 -10.93
C ARG A 262 3.30 11.25 -11.75
N TYR A 263 2.79 10.21 -11.11
CA TYR A 263 2.75 8.85 -11.63
C TYR A 263 1.33 8.36 -11.94
N GLY A 264 0.30 9.09 -11.50
CA GLY A 264 -1.08 8.65 -11.53
C GLY A 264 -1.50 8.07 -10.19
N THR A 265 -2.77 8.28 -9.84
CA THR A 265 -3.34 7.87 -8.55
C THR A 265 -3.15 6.38 -8.30
N GLY A 266 -2.50 6.03 -7.19
CA GLY A 266 -2.34 4.65 -6.75
C GLY A 266 -1.25 3.84 -7.45
N LEU A 267 -0.53 4.43 -8.43
CA LEU A 267 0.61 3.75 -9.05
C LEU A 267 1.76 3.58 -8.05
N VAL A 268 1.97 4.57 -7.17
CA VAL A 268 2.87 4.45 -6.01
C VAL A 268 2.07 4.61 -4.73
N ARG A 269 2.13 3.60 -3.87
CA ARG A 269 1.43 3.56 -2.58
C ARG A 269 2.44 3.76 -1.46
N VAL A 270 2.27 4.83 -0.71
CA VAL A 270 3.15 5.20 0.41
C VAL A 270 2.58 4.63 1.70
N HIS A 271 3.40 3.86 2.41
CA HIS A 271 3.10 3.28 3.71
C HIS A 271 4.07 3.85 4.74
N SER A 272 3.60 4.18 5.95
CA SER A 272 4.44 4.75 7.01
C SER A 272 4.70 3.73 8.11
N ALA A 273 5.96 3.62 8.57
CA ALA A 273 6.29 2.81 9.74
C ALA A 273 5.78 3.46 11.05
N LEU A 274 5.84 4.80 11.12
CA LEU A 274 5.23 5.58 12.18
C LEU A 274 3.78 5.88 11.83
N GLN A 275 2.86 5.51 12.73
CA GLN A 275 1.42 5.74 12.54
C GLN A 275 0.93 6.85 13.47
N PRO A 276 -0.08 7.65 13.08
CA PRO A 276 -0.77 8.54 14.01
C PRO A 276 -1.32 7.75 15.19
N TYR A 277 -0.98 8.15 16.41
CA TYR A 277 -1.45 7.47 17.61
C TYR A 277 -2.92 7.81 17.90
N ARG A 278 -3.78 6.80 18.01
CA ARG A 278 -5.25 6.95 18.13
C ARG A 278 -5.85 6.75 19.53
N GLY A 279 -5.02 6.58 20.57
CA GLY A 279 -5.47 6.50 21.97
C GLY A 279 -5.48 5.09 22.53
#